data_AF-A0A3D8QJ38-F1
#
_entry.id   AF-A0A3D8QJ38-F1
#
_cell.length_a   1.000
_cell.length_b   1.000
_cell.length_c   1.000
_cell.angle_alpha   90.00
_cell.angle_beta   90.00
_cell.angle_gamma   90.00
#
_symmetry.space_group_name_H-M   'P 1'
#
loop_
_entity.id
_entity.type
_entity.pdbx_description
1 polymer ?
#
loop_
_entity_poly.entity_id
_entity_poly.type
_entity_poly.pdbx_seq_one_letter_code
_entity_poly.pdbx_strand_id
1 'polypeptide(L)'
;MTIPLTRTYHLPPPWTIKVGTQITPPPTPSPASLLTKPEWTLKAGIYTPRQIVHGFAPLLNTVLHHLKPDPAAPDPRSQLLNNMSAILATETRESSLPFPRPNGTSTSLDRSRAEIRHQAERIGRDLVSWASEDAERKDKDGDFSKAPGAVDLALRSRCEGHLLTPENVDLVFGPRSRPALMQLFNEYMHQMVLLRDALLPFVNYGDVLIPITHSVGKVRGLRFMEGAREKFLAGLFTKQIGQAAVVEMARALLVPGLTLASTAGAVGYGFQYGCGVVIPAVFSGGREPLHLLQYIPAQLDASRGNILFEYEFADYYSAPRVEISPGTVHRSPTAFPETGAPRVESASLVLRDSSTESDPVPVRQVDLSLSFSNGQRTYIDLGQIARGKRYSYKAEEATTGREFGSEIVSHAAHEILLTEAGLVTSAQGGFHVIAAEEKIVALAVLGRIYPENVVMLSKEEGLERAVDAGKGFEPKFVVWS
;
A
#
# COMPACT_ATOMS: atom_id res chain seq x y z
N MET A 1 -3.43 -17.02 -19.81
CA MET A 1 -2.33 -17.77 -19.18
C MET A 1 -2.79 -18.13 -17.79
N THR A 2 -2.91 -19.42 -17.47
CA THR A 2 -3.47 -19.88 -16.18
C THR A 2 -2.32 -19.99 -15.17
N ILE A 3 -2.46 -19.37 -14.00
CA ILE A 3 -1.43 -19.37 -12.94
C ILE A 3 -1.62 -20.63 -12.08
N PRO A 4 -0.58 -21.46 -11.88
CA PRO A 4 -0.69 -22.67 -11.07
C PRO A 4 -0.85 -22.36 -9.57
N LEU A 5 -1.69 -23.16 -8.92
CA LEU A 5 -1.96 -23.15 -7.49
C LEU A 5 -1.27 -24.35 -6.84
N THR A 6 -0.57 -24.14 -5.73
CA THR A 6 0.36 -25.16 -5.21
C THR A 6 0.11 -25.56 -3.76
N ARG A 7 0.15 -24.60 -2.82
CA ARG A 7 0.11 -24.86 -1.37
C ARG A 7 -0.70 -23.80 -0.63
N THR A 8 -0.92 -23.99 0.67
CA THR A 8 -1.48 -22.93 1.51
C THR A 8 -0.46 -21.81 1.70
N TYR A 9 -0.87 -20.56 1.49
CA TYR A 9 -0.04 -19.39 1.78
C TYR A 9 -0.21 -18.96 3.24
N HIS A 10 0.91 -18.70 3.91
CA HIS A 10 0.97 -18.10 5.23
C HIS A 10 1.66 -16.74 5.12
N LEU A 11 1.13 -15.74 5.83
CA LEU A 11 1.84 -14.48 6.01
C LEU A 11 3.21 -14.75 6.67
N PRO A 12 4.25 -13.96 6.33
CA PRO A 12 5.53 -14.07 6.98
C PRO A 12 5.44 -13.64 8.47
N PRO A 13 6.40 -14.07 9.30
CA PRO A 13 6.50 -13.60 10.68
C PRO A 13 6.41 -12.06 10.77
N PRO A 14 5.77 -11.51 11.83
CA PRO A 14 5.32 -12.21 13.04
C PRO A 14 3.92 -12.87 12.94
N TRP A 15 3.25 -12.77 11.80
CA TRP A 15 1.85 -13.17 11.66
C TRP A 15 1.76 -14.56 11.04
N THR A 16 1.63 -15.62 11.83
CA THR A 16 1.42 -16.98 11.30
C THR A 16 -0.03 -17.16 10.83
N ILE A 17 -0.51 -16.29 9.91
CA ILE A 17 -1.89 -16.25 9.42
C ILE A 17 -2.00 -16.99 8.09
N LYS A 18 -2.88 -17.98 8.02
CA LYS A 18 -3.24 -18.66 6.76
C LYS A 18 -4.14 -17.78 5.90
N VAL A 19 -3.79 -17.53 4.64
CA VAL A 19 -4.55 -16.60 3.77
C VAL A 19 -5.33 -17.31 2.67
N GLY A 20 -4.88 -18.45 2.18
CA GLY A 20 -5.55 -19.11 1.05
C GLY A 20 -4.57 -19.97 0.28
N THR A 21 -4.82 -20.16 -1.01
CA THR A 21 -3.95 -20.96 -1.88
C THR A 21 -2.91 -20.08 -2.54
N GLN A 22 -1.64 -20.38 -2.31
CA GLN A 22 -0.49 -19.73 -2.92
C GLN A 22 -0.54 -19.86 -4.44
N ILE A 23 -0.25 -18.75 -5.11
CA ILE A 23 -0.02 -18.72 -6.54
C ILE A 23 1.48 -18.83 -6.81
N THR A 24 1.85 -19.57 -7.86
CA THR A 24 3.21 -19.55 -8.37
C THR A 24 3.21 -18.74 -9.68
N PRO A 25 3.84 -17.56 -9.74
CA PRO A 25 3.87 -16.78 -10.95
C PRO A 25 4.49 -17.61 -12.09
N PRO A 26 3.93 -17.53 -13.32
CA PRO A 26 4.51 -18.25 -14.44
C PRO A 26 5.93 -17.74 -14.74
N PRO A 27 6.80 -18.59 -15.32
CA PRO A 27 8.13 -18.17 -15.75
C PRO A 27 7.99 -16.98 -16.72
N THR A 28 8.64 -15.87 -16.35
CA THR A 28 8.37 -14.58 -17.00
C THR A 28 9.14 -14.45 -18.31
N PRO A 29 8.49 -14.19 -19.45
CA PRO A 29 9.19 -13.79 -20.66
C PRO A 29 9.83 -12.41 -20.48
N SER A 30 10.84 -12.06 -21.28
CA SER A 30 11.43 -10.71 -21.24
C SER A 30 10.33 -9.65 -21.45
N PRO A 31 10.23 -8.63 -20.57
CA PRO A 31 9.17 -7.61 -20.60
C PRO A 31 9.26 -6.68 -21.81
N ALA A 32 10.45 -6.51 -22.37
CA ALA A 32 10.66 -5.69 -23.56
C ALA A 32 10.12 -6.38 -24.81
N SER A 33 9.31 -5.66 -25.60
CA SER A 33 8.97 -6.06 -26.96
C SER A 33 10.24 -6.24 -27.80
N LEU A 34 10.27 -7.24 -28.68
CA LEU A 34 11.32 -7.27 -29.71
C LEU A 34 11.20 -5.97 -30.49
N LEU A 35 12.31 -5.25 -30.64
CA LEU A 35 12.41 -3.96 -31.32
C LEU A 35 12.25 -4.06 -32.85
N THR A 36 11.49 -5.05 -33.31
CA THR A 36 11.19 -5.31 -34.73
C THR A 36 10.18 -4.33 -35.32
N LYS A 37 9.66 -3.39 -34.50
CA LYS A 37 8.82 -2.26 -34.91
C LYS A 37 9.48 -0.95 -34.43
N PRO A 38 9.30 0.18 -35.14
CA PRO A 38 9.90 1.47 -34.77
C PRO A 38 9.36 2.07 -33.45
N GLU A 39 8.40 1.42 -32.79
CA GLU A 39 7.77 1.91 -31.57
C GLU A 39 8.03 0.95 -30.39
N TRP A 40 8.57 1.51 -29.30
CA TRP A 40 8.78 0.79 -28.04
C TRP A 40 7.45 0.56 -27.29
N THR A 41 7.29 -0.65 -26.73
CA THR A 41 6.21 -1.00 -25.79
C THR A 41 6.57 -2.20 -24.91
N LEU A 42 5.91 -2.34 -23.76
CA LEU A 42 5.93 -3.57 -22.95
C LEU A 42 5.14 -4.69 -23.66
N LYS A 43 5.63 -5.93 -23.56
CA LYS A 43 4.87 -7.11 -23.98
C LYS A 43 3.74 -7.39 -22.98
N ALA A 44 2.66 -8.00 -23.44
CA ALA A 44 1.66 -8.52 -22.50
C ALA A 44 2.25 -9.67 -21.67
N GLY A 45 1.91 -9.68 -20.39
CA GLY A 45 2.45 -10.61 -19.42
C GLY A 45 2.17 -10.16 -17.99
N ILE A 46 2.74 -10.88 -17.02
CA ILE A 46 2.63 -10.55 -15.60
C ILE A 46 4.04 -10.27 -15.12
N TYR A 47 4.27 -9.09 -14.53
CA TYR A 47 5.60 -8.60 -14.21
C TYR A 47 5.65 -8.04 -12.80
N THR A 48 6.78 -8.22 -12.12
CA THR A 48 7.12 -7.42 -10.94
C THR A 48 7.52 -6.00 -11.35
N PRO A 49 7.51 -5.02 -10.44
CA PRO A 49 7.98 -3.67 -10.75
C PRO A 49 9.41 -3.63 -11.28
N ARG A 50 10.30 -4.45 -10.71
CA ARG A 50 11.70 -4.55 -11.18
C ARG A 50 11.76 -5.04 -12.61
N GLN A 51 10.96 -6.05 -12.99
CA GLN A 51 10.82 -6.48 -14.38
C GLN A 51 10.27 -5.39 -15.28
N ILE A 52 9.33 -4.57 -14.82
CA ILE A 52 8.84 -3.43 -15.61
C ILE A 52 9.96 -2.40 -15.84
N VAL A 53 10.78 -2.08 -14.83
CA VAL A 53 11.97 -1.22 -14.99
C VAL A 53 12.93 -1.79 -16.04
N HIS A 54 13.20 -3.10 -16.01
CA HIS A 54 13.96 -3.79 -17.05
C HIS A 54 13.33 -3.62 -18.45
N GLY A 55 11.99 -3.62 -18.53
CA GLY A 55 11.23 -3.39 -19.76
C GLY A 55 11.35 -1.96 -20.32
N PHE A 56 11.64 -0.98 -19.46
CA PHE A 56 11.87 0.43 -19.84
C PHE A 56 13.30 0.68 -20.33
N ALA A 57 14.25 -0.19 -19.96
CA ALA A 57 15.67 -0.05 -20.27
C ALA A 57 16.02 0.23 -21.75
N PRO A 58 15.31 -0.30 -22.77
CA PRO A 58 15.59 0.04 -24.16
C PRO A 58 15.54 1.55 -24.45
N LEU A 59 14.63 2.30 -23.82
CA LEU A 59 14.52 3.76 -24.02
C LEU A 59 15.80 4.48 -23.59
N LEU A 60 16.29 4.19 -22.38
CA LEU A 60 17.51 4.79 -21.85
C LEU A 60 18.76 4.30 -22.60
N ASN A 61 18.82 3.00 -22.93
CA ASN A 61 19.99 2.43 -23.61
C ASN A 61 20.16 2.99 -25.03
N THR A 62 19.08 3.25 -25.76
CA THR A 62 19.17 3.92 -27.07
C THR A 62 19.68 5.36 -26.94
N VAL A 63 19.22 6.10 -25.91
CA VAL A 63 19.74 7.45 -25.63
C VAL A 63 21.25 7.39 -25.38
N LEU A 64 21.70 6.49 -24.50
CA LEU A 64 23.10 6.33 -24.15
C LEU A 64 23.97 5.86 -25.32
N HIS A 65 23.44 4.99 -26.19
CA HIS A 65 24.16 4.55 -27.39
C HIS A 65 24.49 5.73 -28.34
N HIS A 66 23.56 6.66 -28.51
CA HIS A 66 23.75 7.82 -29.39
C HIS A 66 24.49 8.98 -28.73
N LEU A 67 24.40 9.12 -27.41
CA LEU A 67 25.27 9.99 -26.62
C LEU A 67 26.67 9.35 -26.58
N LYS A 68 27.45 9.52 -27.66
CA LYS A 68 28.85 9.03 -27.77
C LYS A 68 29.62 9.31 -26.47
N PRO A 69 30.59 8.49 -26.03
CA PRO A 69 31.41 8.81 -24.85
C PRO A 69 32.24 10.09 -25.02
N ASP A 70 32.38 10.89 -23.97
CA ASP A 70 33.39 11.97 -23.86
C ASP A 70 34.41 11.58 -22.79
N PRO A 71 35.71 11.54 -23.09
CA PRO A 71 36.71 11.37 -22.05
C PRO A 71 36.77 12.56 -21.08
N ALA A 72 36.33 13.76 -21.49
CA ALA A 72 36.43 14.99 -20.72
C ALA A 72 35.16 15.38 -19.96
N ALA A 73 34.03 14.68 -20.19
CA ALA A 73 32.75 14.98 -19.56
C ALA A 73 32.33 13.87 -18.58
N PRO A 74 31.47 14.16 -17.58
CA PRO A 74 30.96 13.14 -16.68
C PRO A 74 30.18 12.06 -17.45
N ASP A 75 30.17 10.84 -16.91
CA ASP A 75 29.46 9.71 -17.52
C ASP A 75 27.98 10.05 -17.81
N PRO A 76 27.54 10.02 -19.09
CA PRO A 76 26.16 10.34 -19.46
C PRO A 76 25.12 9.52 -18.71
N ARG A 77 25.39 8.24 -18.41
CA ARG A 77 24.45 7.39 -17.67
C ARG A 77 24.24 7.92 -16.27
N SER A 78 25.31 8.19 -15.55
CA SER A 78 25.24 8.75 -14.19
C SER A 78 24.47 10.06 -14.16
N GLN A 79 24.69 10.96 -15.13
CA GLN A 79 23.94 12.22 -15.25
C GLN A 79 22.43 11.97 -15.46
N LEU A 80 22.07 11.11 -16.42
CA LEU A 80 20.66 10.80 -16.71
C LEU A 80 19.96 10.13 -15.52
N LEU A 81 20.64 9.24 -14.79
CA LEU A 81 20.10 8.61 -13.58
C LEU A 81 20.00 9.58 -12.40
N ASN A 82 20.92 10.53 -12.25
CA ASN A 82 20.82 11.60 -11.26
C ASN A 82 19.60 12.49 -11.50
N ASN A 83 19.33 12.84 -12.75
CA ASN A 83 18.11 13.58 -13.10
C ASN A 83 16.85 12.77 -12.80
N MET A 84 16.85 11.46 -13.08
CA MET A 84 15.74 10.59 -12.72
C MET A 84 15.53 10.54 -11.20
N SER A 85 16.62 10.45 -10.42
CA SER A 85 16.56 10.54 -8.96
C SER A 85 15.95 11.88 -8.51
N ALA A 86 16.35 13.00 -9.13
CA ALA A 86 15.79 14.31 -8.85
C ALA A 86 14.29 14.40 -9.16
N ILE A 87 13.80 13.84 -10.27
CA ILE A 87 12.37 13.82 -10.62
C ILE A 87 11.55 12.92 -9.69
N LEU A 88 12.15 11.81 -9.25
CA LEU A 88 11.49 10.83 -8.39
C LEU A 88 11.48 11.24 -6.91
N ALA A 89 12.40 12.11 -6.50
CA ALA A 89 12.43 12.73 -5.18
C ALA A 89 11.18 13.56 -4.90
N THR A 90 10.97 13.92 -3.63
CA THR A 90 9.80 14.65 -3.13
C THR A 90 10.10 16.11 -2.79
N GLU A 91 11.36 16.54 -2.79
CA GLU A 91 11.77 17.84 -2.24
C GLU A 91 12.59 18.71 -3.21
N THR A 92 12.90 18.19 -4.38
CA THR A 92 13.67 18.88 -5.41
C THR A 92 12.77 19.79 -6.25
N ARG A 93 13.38 20.76 -6.94
CA ARG A 93 12.69 21.59 -7.94
C ARG A 93 12.10 20.72 -9.06
N GLU A 94 12.82 19.67 -9.44
CA GLU A 94 12.49 18.77 -10.54
C GLU A 94 11.42 17.73 -10.18
N SER A 95 11.04 17.65 -8.90
CA SER A 95 10.12 16.64 -8.40
C SER A 95 8.79 16.64 -9.16
N SER A 96 8.39 15.46 -9.63
CA SER A 96 7.07 15.20 -10.21
C SER A 96 5.97 14.97 -9.17
N LEU A 97 6.34 14.91 -7.88
CA LEU A 97 5.44 14.73 -6.74
C LEU A 97 5.98 15.54 -5.53
N PRO A 98 5.91 16.89 -5.59
CA PRO A 98 6.56 17.73 -4.61
C PRO A 98 5.80 17.76 -3.28
N PHE A 99 6.53 17.50 -2.20
CA PHE A 99 6.15 17.70 -0.81
C PHE A 99 7.14 18.69 -0.17
N PRO A 100 7.00 20.01 -0.44
CA PRO A 100 7.95 20.99 0.08
C PRO A 100 8.02 20.93 1.60
N ARG A 101 9.24 21.00 2.14
CA ARG A 101 9.44 21.12 3.58
C ARG A 101 8.80 22.44 4.06
N PRO A 102 8.18 22.47 5.25
CA PRO A 102 7.62 23.71 5.77
C PRO A 102 8.75 24.73 5.96
N ASN A 103 8.70 25.82 5.18
CA ASN A 103 9.62 26.93 5.25
C ASN A 103 9.32 27.77 6.50
N GLY A 104 9.79 27.34 7.67
CA GLY A 104 9.74 28.10 8.93
C GLY A 104 8.34 28.47 9.47
N THR A 105 7.27 28.16 8.74
CA THR A 105 5.88 28.29 9.16
C THR A 105 5.29 26.89 9.17
N SER A 106 5.04 26.41 10.38
CA SER A 106 4.57 25.05 10.65
C SER A 106 3.21 24.81 9.99
N THR A 107 3.21 24.17 8.83
CA THR A 107 2.15 23.23 8.48
C THR A 107 2.80 21.86 8.42
N SER A 108 2.79 21.16 9.55
CA SER A 108 3.09 19.74 9.59
C SER A 108 2.19 19.02 8.57
N LEU A 109 2.79 18.18 7.74
CA LEU A 109 2.03 17.29 6.85
C LEU A 109 1.09 16.44 7.72
N ASP A 110 -0.18 16.33 7.31
CA ASP A 110 -1.07 15.36 7.95
C ASP A 110 -0.52 13.94 7.79
N ARG A 111 -0.99 13.02 8.65
CA ARG A 111 -0.48 11.64 8.72
C ARG A 111 -0.59 10.92 7.38
N SER A 112 -1.67 11.12 6.63
CA SER A 112 -1.90 10.47 5.33
C SER A 112 -0.91 10.96 4.28
N ARG A 113 -0.67 12.28 4.18
CA ARG A 113 0.33 12.84 3.25
C ARG A 113 1.75 12.45 3.64
N ALA A 114 2.06 12.41 4.94
CA ALA A 114 3.36 11.96 5.43
C ALA A 114 3.63 10.49 5.08
N GLU A 115 2.61 9.62 5.15
CA GLU A 115 2.68 8.23 4.71
C GLU A 115 3.00 8.12 3.21
N ILE A 116 2.23 8.83 2.36
CA ILE A 116 2.43 8.80 0.91
C ILE A 116 3.79 9.36 0.50
N ARG A 117 4.25 10.45 1.15
CA ARG A 117 5.59 11.02 0.91
C ARG A 117 6.69 10.00 1.18
N HIS A 118 6.68 9.39 2.36
CA HIS A 118 7.67 8.38 2.74
C HIS A 118 7.64 7.18 1.77
N GLN A 119 6.45 6.78 1.33
CA GLN A 119 6.28 5.72 0.36
C GLN A 119 6.88 6.09 -1.01
N ALA A 120 6.64 7.31 -1.49
CA ALA A 120 7.19 7.82 -2.74
C ALA A 120 8.74 7.87 -2.71
N GLU A 121 9.33 8.32 -1.61
CA GLU A 121 10.79 8.35 -1.41
C GLU A 121 11.41 6.95 -1.44
N ARG A 122 10.75 5.98 -0.81
CA ARG A 122 11.23 4.59 -0.78
C ARG A 122 11.16 3.95 -2.15
N ILE A 123 10.03 4.07 -2.85
CA ILE A 123 9.87 3.55 -4.21
C ILE A 123 10.85 4.25 -5.18
N GLY A 124 10.96 5.57 -5.12
CA GLY A 124 11.85 6.34 -6.00
C GLY A 124 13.31 5.89 -5.91
N ARG A 125 13.83 5.67 -4.69
CA ARG A 125 15.18 5.14 -4.49
C ARG A 125 15.35 3.74 -5.08
N ASP A 126 14.39 2.85 -4.86
CA ASP A 126 14.46 1.48 -5.39
C ASP A 126 14.40 1.45 -6.91
N LEU A 127 13.56 2.27 -7.54
CA LEU A 127 13.48 2.38 -9.00
C LEU A 127 14.82 2.82 -9.61
N VAL A 128 15.49 3.80 -8.99
CA VAL A 128 16.84 4.23 -9.40
C VAL A 128 17.85 3.11 -9.20
N SER A 129 17.84 2.40 -8.06
CA SER A 129 18.73 1.26 -7.81
C SER A 129 18.57 0.17 -8.87
N TRP A 130 17.33 -0.23 -9.16
CA TRP A 130 17.05 -1.25 -10.18
C TRP A 130 17.51 -0.82 -11.56
N ALA A 131 17.31 0.44 -11.93
CA ALA A 131 17.79 0.98 -13.21
C ALA A 131 19.33 1.00 -13.32
N SER A 132 20.03 1.23 -12.21
CA SER A 132 21.50 1.19 -12.16
C SER A 132 22.04 -0.24 -12.28
N GLU A 133 21.47 -1.21 -11.55
CA GLU A 133 21.90 -2.61 -11.57
C GLU A 133 21.77 -3.27 -12.96
N ASP A 134 20.79 -2.83 -13.74
CA ASP A 134 20.58 -3.25 -15.14
C ASP A 134 21.74 -2.90 -16.05
N ALA A 135 22.41 -1.78 -15.77
CA ALA A 135 23.58 -1.36 -16.50
C ALA A 135 24.75 -2.30 -16.20
N GLU A 136 25.01 -2.57 -14.92
CA GLU A 136 26.14 -3.39 -14.47
C GLU A 136 26.06 -4.85 -14.94
N ARG A 137 24.86 -5.42 -15.02
CA ARG A 137 24.67 -6.79 -15.56
C ARG A 137 25.08 -6.88 -17.03
N LYS A 138 24.85 -5.84 -17.83
CA LYS A 138 25.19 -5.84 -19.26
C LYS A 138 26.66 -5.56 -19.53
N ASP A 139 27.35 -4.84 -18.65
CA ASP A 139 28.79 -4.61 -18.75
C ASP A 139 29.60 -5.91 -18.53
N LYS A 140 29.06 -6.87 -17.76
CA LYS A 140 29.69 -8.19 -17.52
C LYS A 140 29.50 -9.19 -18.67
N ASP A 141 28.43 -9.07 -19.44
CA ASP A 141 28.13 -9.94 -20.59
C ASP A 141 28.74 -9.44 -21.92
N GLY A 142 29.51 -8.34 -21.89
CA GLY A 142 30.45 -7.94 -22.95
C GLY A 142 29.84 -7.48 -24.30
N ASP A 143 28.52 -7.38 -24.43
CA ASP A 143 27.88 -7.18 -25.74
C ASP A 143 27.07 -5.87 -25.82
N PHE A 144 27.76 -4.74 -25.68
CA PHE A 144 27.20 -3.42 -26.01
C PHE A 144 26.78 -3.34 -27.49
N SER A 145 27.29 -4.26 -28.34
CA SER A 145 27.04 -4.34 -29.79
C SER A 145 25.80 -5.14 -30.20
N LYS A 146 25.27 -6.03 -29.36
CA LYS A 146 24.03 -6.80 -29.61
C LYS A 146 22.91 -6.50 -28.64
N ALA A 147 23.15 -5.65 -27.63
CA ALA A 147 22.06 -4.95 -26.96
C ALA A 147 21.26 -4.21 -28.04
N PRO A 148 19.91 -4.22 -28.01
CA PRO A 148 19.12 -3.61 -29.07
C PRO A 148 19.09 -2.07 -28.93
N GLY A 149 20.26 -1.45 -28.74
CA GLY A 149 20.54 -0.03 -28.88
C GLY A 149 21.00 0.35 -30.30
N ALA A 150 21.18 -0.63 -31.19
CA ALA A 150 21.46 -0.41 -32.62
C ALA A 150 20.20 -0.15 -33.47
N VAL A 151 19.01 -0.16 -32.86
CA VAL A 151 17.75 0.14 -33.55
C VAL A 151 17.45 1.62 -33.35
N ASP A 152 17.36 2.39 -34.44
CA ASP A 152 16.86 3.77 -34.44
C ASP A 152 15.40 3.78 -33.96
N LEU A 153 15.20 3.86 -32.65
CA LEU A 153 13.88 4.02 -32.05
C LEU A 153 13.38 5.44 -32.34
N ALA A 154 12.40 5.53 -33.23
CA ALA A 154 11.72 6.78 -33.52
C ALA A 154 10.42 6.87 -32.71
N LEU A 155 10.51 7.44 -31.51
CA LEU A 155 9.34 7.66 -30.66
C LEU A 155 9.02 9.16 -30.57
N ARG A 156 7.81 9.53 -30.98
CA ARG A 156 7.23 10.83 -30.59
C ARG A 156 6.58 10.68 -29.20
N SER A 157 7.23 11.21 -28.18
CA SER A 157 6.66 11.33 -26.83
C SER A 157 5.87 12.64 -26.72
N ARG A 158 4.76 12.63 -25.97
CA ARG A 158 4.11 13.87 -25.52
C ARG A 158 5.05 14.50 -24.50
N CYS A 159 5.44 15.76 -24.68
CA CYS A 159 6.25 16.44 -23.68
C CYS A 159 5.42 16.63 -22.40
N GLU A 160 5.67 15.81 -21.38
CA GLU A 160 4.94 15.84 -20.10
C GLU A 160 5.53 16.87 -19.12
N GLY A 161 6.42 17.75 -19.60
CA GLY A 161 6.98 18.84 -18.80
C GLY A 161 7.91 18.42 -17.67
N HIS A 162 8.42 17.18 -17.66
CA HIS A 162 9.39 16.73 -16.64
C HIS A 162 10.63 17.62 -16.69
N LEU A 163 10.93 18.26 -15.56
CA LEU A 163 12.05 19.19 -15.47
C LEU A 163 13.38 18.45 -15.51
N LEU A 164 14.33 19.01 -16.26
CA LEU A 164 15.70 18.55 -16.30
C LEU A 164 16.56 19.34 -15.32
N THR A 165 17.57 18.68 -14.75
CA THR A 165 18.68 19.36 -14.08
C THR A 165 19.52 20.11 -15.11
N PRO A 166 20.23 21.19 -14.73
CA PRO A 166 21.05 21.95 -15.66
C PRO A 166 22.06 21.10 -16.44
N GLU A 167 22.72 20.15 -15.77
CA GLU A 167 23.71 19.25 -16.38
C GLU A 167 23.06 18.40 -17.48
N ASN A 168 21.85 17.90 -17.19
CA ASN A 168 21.11 17.10 -18.14
C ASN A 168 20.59 17.91 -19.31
N VAL A 169 20.23 19.19 -19.13
CA VAL A 169 19.89 20.10 -20.23
C VAL A 169 21.06 20.20 -21.20
N ASP A 170 22.27 20.44 -20.70
CA ASP A 170 23.47 20.55 -21.53
C ASP A 170 23.78 19.23 -22.26
N LEU A 171 23.58 18.09 -21.59
CA LEU A 171 23.82 16.77 -22.18
C LEU A 171 22.87 16.46 -23.34
N VAL A 172 21.58 16.73 -23.19
CA VAL A 172 20.52 16.29 -24.12
C VAL A 172 20.11 17.34 -25.15
N PHE A 173 20.43 18.61 -24.93
CA PHE A 173 20.28 19.68 -25.93
C PHE A 173 21.63 20.10 -26.53
N GLY A 174 22.74 19.59 -26.01
CA GLY A 174 24.07 19.91 -26.50
C GLY A 174 24.36 19.38 -27.91
N PRO A 175 25.51 19.78 -28.49
CA PRO A 175 25.88 19.48 -29.88
C PRO A 175 25.96 17.98 -30.23
N ARG A 176 25.99 17.11 -29.21
CA ARG A 176 26.16 15.66 -29.33
C ARG A 176 24.84 14.90 -29.27
N SER A 177 23.74 15.60 -28.99
CA SER A 177 22.41 15.03 -28.92
C SER A 177 21.64 15.23 -30.23
N ARG A 178 20.43 14.67 -30.29
CA ARG A 178 19.46 14.85 -31.37
C ARG A 178 18.07 15.01 -30.75
N PRO A 179 17.14 15.74 -31.38
CA PRO A 179 15.79 15.95 -30.84
C PRO A 179 15.05 14.65 -30.47
N ALA A 180 15.28 13.57 -31.22
CA ALA A 180 14.69 12.25 -30.95
C ALA A 180 15.15 11.63 -29.61
N LEU A 181 16.40 11.87 -29.19
CA LEU A 181 16.93 11.34 -27.93
C LEU A 181 16.20 11.95 -26.73
N MET A 182 15.85 13.24 -26.84
CA MET A 182 15.07 13.90 -25.81
C MET A 182 13.67 13.33 -25.65
N GLN A 183 13.02 12.96 -26.75
CA GLN A 183 11.70 12.33 -26.70
C GLN A 183 11.78 10.94 -26.05
N LEU A 184 12.83 10.17 -26.32
CA LEU A 184 13.07 8.87 -25.69
C LEU A 184 13.37 9.00 -24.19
N PHE A 185 14.22 9.95 -23.80
CA PHE A 185 14.54 10.17 -22.40
C PHE A 185 13.33 10.69 -21.62
N ASN A 186 12.56 11.62 -22.20
CA ASN A 186 11.31 12.09 -21.60
C ASN A 186 10.28 10.96 -21.43
N GLU A 187 10.14 10.06 -22.41
CA GLU A 187 9.29 8.88 -22.25
C GLU A 187 9.79 7.98 -21.12
N TYR A 188 11.09 7.70 -21.05
CA TYR A 188 11.68 6.88 -20.00
C TYR A 188 11.38 7.45 -18.60
N MET A 189 11.63 8.75 -18.41
CA MET A 189 11.31 9.43 -17.14
C MET A 189 9.83 9.34 -16.81
N HIS A 190 8.96 9.58 -17.79
CA HIS A 190 7.52 9.51 -17.58
C HIS A 190 7.05 8.12 -17.17
N GLN A 191 7.57 7.06 -17.80
CA GLN A 191 7.24 5.67 -17.44
C GLN A 191 7.69 5.33 -16.02
N MET A 192 8.86 5.84 -15.58
CA MET A 192 9.34 5.69 -14.20
C MET A 192 8.46 6.44 -13.19
N VAL A 193 8.01 7.66 -13.52
CA VAL A 193 7.06 8.44 -12.71
C VAL A 193 5.70 7.74 -12.59
N LEU A 194 5.16 7.23 -13.70
CA LEU A 194 3.92 6.46 -13.69
C LEU A 194 4.05 5.19 -12.84
N LEU A 195 5.18 4.48 -12.94
CA LEU A 195 5.43 3.30 -12.12
C LEU A 195 5.53 3.67 -10.63
N ARG A 196 6.29 4.71 -10.26
CA ARG A 196 6.37 5.16 -8.86
C ARG A 196 4.98 5.43 -8.30
N ASP A 197 4.18 6.20 -9.01
CA ASP A 197 2.88 6.65 -8.53
C ASP A 197 1.86 5.51 -8.47
N ALA A 198 1.93 4.56 -9.43
CA ALA A 198 1.10 3.36 -9.43
C ALA A 198 1.41 2.40 -8.27
N LEU A 199 2.63 2.44 -7.73
CA LEU A 199 3.07 1.59 -6.62
C LEU A 199 2.84 2.20 -5.23
N LEU A 200 2.48 3.49 -5.15
CA LEU A 200 2.17 4.17 -3.90
C LEU A 200 1.18 3.42 -2.99
N PRO A 201 0.16 2.70 -3.51
CA PRO A 201 -0.76 1.98 -2.64
C PRO A 201 -0.15 0.85 -1.82
N PHE A 202 1.00 0.28 -2.19
CA PHE A 202 1.44 -1.03 -1.67
C PHE A 202 2.62 -0.93 -0.71
N VAL A 203 2.47 -1.44 0.52
CA VAL A 203 3.58 -1.51 1.49
C VAL A 203 4.72 -2.40 1.00
N ASN A 204 4.39 -3.48 0.29
CA ASN A 204 5.32 -4.44 -0.32
C ASN A 204 5.28 -4.36 -1.84
N TYR A 205 5.38 -3.13 -2.38
CA TYR A 205 5.28 -2.85 -3.81
C TYR A 205 6.17 -3.75 -4.68
N GLY A 206 7.37 -4.11 -4.22
CA GLY A 206 8.32 -4.94 -4.97
C GLY A 206 7.80 -6.34 -5.34
N ASP A 207 6.84 -6.86 -4.58
CA ASP A 207 6.28 -8.20 -4.78
C ASP A 207 5.04 -8.21 -5.71
N VAL A 208 4.47 -7.03 -5.98
CA VAL A 208 3.19 -6.90 -6.69
C VAL A 208 3.30 -7.45 -8.11
N LEU A 209 2.40 -8.37 -8.47
CA LEU A 209 2.35 -8.95 -9.81
C LEU A 209 1.43 -8.14 -10.73
N ILE A 210 2.01 -7.33 -11.60
CA ILE A 210 1.28 -6.39 -12.44
C ILE A 210 0.97 -7.03 -13.81
N PRO A 211 -0.31 -7.25 -14.14
CA PRO A 211 -0.69 -7.73 -15.47
C PRO A 211 -0.62 -6.57 -16.48
N ILE A 212 0.21 -6.73 -17.51
CA ILE A 212 0.24 -5.88 -18.70
C ILE A 212 -0.57 -6.58 -19.78
N THR A 213 -1.63 -5.93 -20.26
CA THR A 213 -2.51 -6.47 -21.30
C THR A 213 -2.53 -5.54 -22.52
N HIS A 214 -2.62 -6.12 -23.72
CA HIS A 214 -2.72 -5.35 -24.97
C HIS A 214 -4.10 -4.71 -25.18
N SER A 215 -5.05 -4.93 -24.26
CA SER A 215 -6.46 -4.53 -24.39
C SER A 215 -6.79 -3.17 -23.77
N VAL A 216 -5.91 -2.56 -22.97
CA VAL A 216 -6.16 -1.27 -22.32
C VAL A 216 -5.79 -0.12 -23.26
N GLY A 217 -6.55 0.01 -24.35
CA GLY A 217 -6.27 0.94 -25.44
C GLY A 217 -4.93 0.66 -26.11
N LYS A 218 -4.67 1.26 -27.27
CA LYS A 218 -3.35 1.17 -27.93
C LYS A 218 -2.32 2.05 -27.21
N VAL A 219 -2.26 1.97 -25.89
CA VAL A 219 -1.52 2.88 -25.01
C VAL A 219 -0.15 2.28 -24.69
N ARG A 220 0.91 3.09 -24.79
CA ARG A 220 2.31 2.63 -24.63
C ARG A 220 2.68 2.50 -23.15
N GLY A 221 3.30 1.38 -22.79
CA GLY A 221 3.80 1.15 -21.43
C GLY A 221 2.70 1.28 -20.38
N LEU A 222 2.95 2.11 -19.36
CA LEU A 222 2.03 2.36 -18.24
C LEU A 222 1.15 3.60 -18.43
N ARG A 223 1.11 4.22 -19.62
CA ARG A 223 0.33 5.46 -19.83
C ARG A 223 -1.18 5.33 -19.56
N PHE A 224 -1.71 4.11 -19.48
CA PHE A 224 -3.09 3.88 -19.04
C PHE A 224 -3.35 4.34 -17.59
N MET A 225 -2.29 4.55 -16.80
CA MET A 225 -2.37 5.07 -15.43
C MET A 225 -2.48 6.59 -15.35
N GLU A 226 -2.31 7.34 -16.44
CA GLU A 226 -2.31 8.81 -16.44
C GLU A 226 -3.57 9.39 -15.77
N GLY A 227 -4.76 8.90 -16.13
CA GLY A 227 -6.02 9.39 -15.56
C GLY A 227 -6.23 9.02 -14.09
N ALA A 228 -5.86 7.79 -13.70
CA ALA A 228 -5.95 7.36 -12.30
C ALA A 228 -4.98 8.14 -11.41
N ARG A 229 -3.77 8.37 -11.92
CA ARG A 229 -2.75 9.21 -11.29
C ARG A 229 -3.25 10.62 -11.08
N GLU A 230 -3.78 11.27 -12.12
CA GLU A 230 -4.29 12.64 -12.02
C GLU A 230 -5.36 12.77 -10.92
N LYS A 231 -6.34 11.85 -10.91
CA LYS A 231 -7.40 11.81 -9.88
C LYS A 231 -6.81 11.63 -8.47
N PHE A 232 -5.86 10.70 -8.32
CA PHE A 232 -5.22 10.42 -7.04
C PHE A 232 -4.42 11.62 -6.52
N LEU A 233 -3.63 12.27 -7.38
CA LEU A 233 -2.85 13.45 -7.02
C LEU A 233 -3.72 14.67 -6.73
N ALA A 234 -4.80 14.87 -7.48
CA ALA A 234 -5.79 15.89 -7.14
C ALA A 234 -6.35 15.65 -5.73
N GLY A 235 -6.68 14.41 -5.39
CA GLY A 235 -7.09 14.02 -4.03
C GLY A 235 -6.02 14.32 -2.98
N LEU A 236 -4.77 13.97 -3.26
CA LEU A 236 -3.61 14.18 -2.37
C LEU A 236 -3.42 15.64 -1.97
N PHE A 237 -3.47 16.55 -2.96
CA PHE A 237 -3.14 17.94 -2.74
C PHE A 237 -4.34 18.80 -2.36
N THR A 238 -5.57 18.40 -2.69
CA THR A 238 -6.78 19.16 -2.35
C THR A 238 -7.46 18.69 -1.06
N LYS A 239 -7.29 17.43 -0.67
CA LYS A 239 -7.97 16.80 0.49
C LYS A 239 -7.03 15.85 1.24
N GLN A 240 -7.50 15.27 2.34
CA GLN A 240 -6.85 14.09 2.92
C GLN A 240 -7.15 12.86 2.06
N ILE A 241 -6.12 12.08 1.73
CA ILE A 241 -6.32 10.80 1.03
C ILE A 241 -6.96 9.82 1.99
N GLY A 242 -8.14 9.32 1.62
CA GLY A 242 -8.80 8.21 2.31
C GLY A 242 -8.46 6.85 1.68
N GLN A 243 -8.85 5.78 2.39
CA GLN A 243 -8.66 4.39 1.96
C GLN A 243 -9.21 4.13 0.54
N ALA A 244 -10.38 4.69 0.22
CA ALA A 244 -11.03 4.51 -1.07
C ALA A 244 -10.13 4.93 -2.24
N ALA A 245 -9.48 6.10 -2.15
CA ALA A 245 -8.60 6.59 -3.21
C ALA A 245 -7.36 5.68 -3.41
N VAL A 246 -6.83 5.11 -2.32
CA VAL A 246 -5.72 4.15 -2.37
C VAL A 246 -6.14 2.85 -3.06
N VAL A 247 -7.33 2.32 -2.72
CA VAL A 247 -7.88 1.11 -3.35
C VAL A 247 -8.22 1.33 -4.83
N GLU A 248 -8.79 2.49 -5.18
CA GLU A 248 -9.06 2.86 -6.57
C GLU A 248 -7.77 2.90 -7.40
N MET A 249 -6.70 3.51 -6.89
CA MET A 249 -5.41 3.55 -7.57
C MET A 249 -4.81 2.14 -7.77
N ALA A 250 -4.88 1.29 -6.75
CA ALA A 250 -4.43 -0.10 -6.84
C ALA A 250 -5.23 -0.91 -7.87
N ARG A 251 -6.55 -0.73 -7.94
CA ARG A 251 -7.42 -1.37 -8.93
C ARG A 251 -7.13 -0.89 -10.35
N ALA A 252 -6.89 0.40 -10.53
CA ALA A 252 -6.54 0.97 -11.83
C ALA A 252 -5.26 0.32 -12.41
N LEU A 253 -4.28 0.01 -11.55
CA LEU A 253 -3.06 -0.70 -11.94
C LEU A 253 -3.30 -2.18 -12.24
N LEU A 254 -3.96 -2.91 -11.33
CA LEU A 254 -3.96 -4.38 -11.36
C LEU A 254 -5.12 -5.00 -12.12
N VAL A 255 -6.24 -4.28 -12.22
CA VAL A 255 -7.44 -4.77 -12.90
C VAL A 255 -8.08 -3.64 -13.73
N PRO A 256 -7.32 -3.05 -14.68
CA PRO A 256 -7.83 -1.97 -15.52
C PRO A 256 -9.05 -2.46 -16.31
N GLY A 257 -10.17 -1.75 -16.17
CA GLY A 257 -11.45 -2.12 -16.79
C GLY A 257 -12.49 -2.70 -15.83
N LEU A 258 -12.10 -3.08 -14.60
CA LEU A 258 -13.03 -3.37 -13.52
C LEU A 258 -13.59 -2.04 -12.97
N THR A 259 -14.37 -1.34 -13.78
CA THR A 259 -15.14 -0.18 -13.32
C THR A 259 -16.43 -0.70 -12.68
N LEU A 260 -16.79 -0.16 -11.52
CA LEU A 260 -18.11 -0.40 -10.93
C LEU A 260 -19.14 0.27 -11.85
N ALA A 261 -19.58 -0.42 -12.89
CA ALA A 261 -20.83 -0.08 -13.54
C ALA A 261 -21.93 -0.43 -12.53
N SER A 262 -22.57 0.57 -11.92
CA SER A 262 -23.73 0.39 -11.04
C SER A 262 -23.43 -0.48 -9.79
N THR A 263 -22.95 0.10 -8.70
CA THR A 263 -23.85 0.59 -7.65
C THR A 263 -23.20 1.73 -6.87
N ALA A 264 -24.04 2.62 -6.33
CA ALA A 264 -23.64 3.82 -5.62
C ALA A 264 -22.61 3.55 -4.50
N GLY A 265 -21.42 4.12 -4.65
CA GLY A 265 -20.68 4.71 -3.53
C GLY A 265 -19.71 3.85 -2.70
N ALA A 266 -19.71 2.52 -2.78
CA ALA A 266 -18.82 1.72 -1.92
C ALA A 266 -17.57 1.24 -2.67
N VAL A 267 -16.51 2.04 -2.67
CA VAL A 267 -15.15 1.48 -2.88
C VAL A 267 -14.83 0.67 -1.63
N GLY A 268 -14.83 -0.64 -1.79
CA GLY A 268 -14.42 -1.59 -0.75
C GLY A 268 -13.00 -1.35 -0.21
N TYR A 269 -12.56 -2.12 0.78
CA TYR A 269 -11.25 -1.95 1.40
C TYR A 269 -10.12 -2.74 0.73
N GLY A 270 -10.45 -3.63 -0.20
CA GLY A 270 -9.52 -4.53 -0.86
C GLY A 270 -10.19 -5.32 -1.98
N PHE A 271 -9.44 -6.20 -2.62
CA PHE A 271 -9.92 -7.04 -3.70
C PHE A 271 -9.00 -8.24 -3.94
N GLN A 272 -9.55 -9.28 -4.56
CA GLN A 272 -8.79 -10.33 -5.24
C GLN A 272 -8.81 -10.08 -6.74
N TYR A 273 -7.72 -10.43 -7.42
CA TYR A 273 -7.64 -10.50 -8.88
C TYR A 273 -6.87 -11.75 -9.30
N GLY A 274 -6.76 -11.97 -10.61
CA GLY A 274 -6.19 -13.19 -11.17
C GLY A 274 -4.76 -13.52 -10.70
N CYS A 275 -3.99 -12.53 -10.23
CA CYS A 275 -2.63 -12.73 -9.75
C CYS A 275 -2.46 -12.45 -8.25
N GLY A 276 -3.51 -12.43 -7.44
CA GLY A 276 -3.36 -12.38 -5.98
C GLY A 276 -4.45 -11.63 -5.25
N VAL A 277 -4.22 -11.41 -3.97
CA VAL A 277 -5.12 -10.73 -3.04
C VAL A 277 -4.49 -9.43 -2.57
N VAL A 278 -5.28 -8.36 -2.52
CA VAL A 278 -4.90 -7.03 -2.05
C VAL A 278 -5.79 -6.67 -0.87
N ILE A 279 -5.20 -6.51 0.30
CA ILE A 279 -5.90 -6.19 1.55
C ILE A 279 -5.22 -5.01 2.27
N PRO A 280 -5.86 -4.37 3.27
CA PRO A 280 -5.19 -3.39 4.11
C PRO A 280 -3.92 -3.96 4.75
N ALA A 281 -2.85 -3.18 4.81
CA ALA A 281 -1.54 -3.60 5.32
C ALA A 281 -1.46 -3.69 6.86
N VAL A 282 -2.55 -4.06 7.53
CA VAL A 282 -2.62 -4.15 9.00
C VAL A 282 -1.67 -5.20 9.58
N PHE A 283 -1.26 -6.18 8.76
CA PHE A 283 -0.34 -7.27 9.12
C PHE A 283 1.07 -7.12 8.50
N SER A 284 1.50 -5.90 8.11
CA SER A 284 2.79 -5.74 7.43
C SER A 284 4.04 -5.83 8.34
N GLY A 285 3.87 -5.92 9.66
CA GLY A 285 4.96 -6.21 10.61
C GLY A 285 6.03 -5.11 10.76
N GLY A 286 5.82 -3.91 10.19
CA GLY A 286 6.77 -2.79 10.23
C GLY A 286 6.14 -1.47 10.70
N ARG A 287 6.64 -0.33 10.20
CA ARG A 287 6.04 1.00 10.44
C ARG A 287 4.56 0.95 10.08
N GLU A 288 3.71 1.26 11.04
CA GLU A 288 2.27 1.00 10.91
C GLU A 288 1.65 1.81 9.79
N PRO A 289 1.23 1.16 8.69
CA PRO A 289 0.57 1.86 7.61
C PRO A 289 -0.83 2.28 8.05
N LEU A 290 -1.20 3.49 7.67
CA LEU A 290 -2.51 4.06 7.84
C LEU A 290 -3.43 3.62 6.70
N HIS A 291 -3.08 3.92 5.45
CA HIS A 291 -3.92 3.62 4.28
C HIS A 291 -3.32 2.59 3.32
N LEU A 292 -2.04 2.25 3.45
CA LEU A 292 -1.39 1.33 2.52
C LEU A 292 -2.03 -0.06 2.51
N LEU A 293 -1.91 -0.71 1.37
CA LEU A 293 -2.35 -2.06 1.07
C LEU A 293 -1.16 -3.01 1.08
N GLN A 294 -1.44 -4.28 1.33
CA GLN A 294 -0.52 -5.38 1.22
C GLN A 294 -0.99 -6.29 0.10
N TYR A 295 -0.09 -6.56 -0.83
CA TYR A 295 -0.29 -7.58 -1.85
C TYR A 295 0.14 -8.94 -1.32
N ILE A 296 -0.67 -9.97 -1.58
CA ILE A 296 -0.42 -11.34 -1.17
C ILE A 296 -0.51 -12.23 -2.42
N PRO A 297 0.53 -13.01 -2.76
CA PRO A 297 0.52 -13.93 -3.89
C PRO A 297 -0.26 -15.21 -3.54
N ALA A 298 -1.56 -15.04 -3.26
CA ALA A 298 -2.49 -16.10 -2.94
C ALA A 298 -3.89 -15.76 -3.44
N GLN A 299 -4.75 -16.77 -3.53
CA GLN A 299 -6.18 -16.63 -3.77
C GLN A 299 -6.96 -17.17 -2.56
N LEU A 300 -7.91 -16.37 -2.09
CA LEU A 300 -8.90 -16.76 -1.08
C LEU A 300 -9.96 -17.67 -1.69
N ASP A 301 -10.37 -17.42 -2.94
CA ASP A 301 -11.23 -18.29 -3.73
C ASP A 301 -10.66 -18.45 -5.15
N ALA A 302 -10.09 -19.62 -5.43
CA ALA A 302 -9.47 -19.95 -6.70
C ALA A 302 -10.46 -20.10 -7.87
N SER A 303 -11.75 -20.30 -7.59
CA SER A 303 -12.78 -20.45 -8.62
C SER A 303 -13.18 -19.12 -9.26
N ARG A 304 -12.82 -18.00 -8.62
CA ARG A 304 -13.17 -16.64 -9.04
C ARG A 304 -11.93 -15.84 -9.38
N GLY A 305 -11.93 -15.23 -10.57
CA GLY A 305 -10.83 -14.37 -11.00
C GLY A 305 -10.74 -13.08 -10.20
N ASN A 306 -11.84 -12.31 -10.15
CA ASN A 306 -11.91 -11.03 -9.45
C ASN A 306 -12.98 -11.07 -8.36
N ILE A 307 -12.67 -10.54 -7.18
CA ILE A 307 -13.59 -10.41 -6.04
C ILE A 307 -13.36 -9.04 -5.40
N LEU A 308 -14.42 -8.33 -5.04
CA LEU A 308 -14.33 -7.08 -4.29
C LEU A 308 -14.60 -7.33 -2.81
N PHE A 309 -13.85 -6.68 -1.92
CA PHE A 309 -14.04 -6.80 -0.47
C PHE A 309 -14.72 -5.57 0.10
N GLU A 310 -15.89 -5.73 0.69
CA GLU A 310 -16.63 -4.66 1.35
C GLU A 310 -16.54 -4.76 2.88
N TYR A 311 -16.78 -3.63 3.55
CA TYR A 311 -16.86 -3.56 5.00
C TYR A 311 -18.12 -4.24 5.52
N GLU A 312 -18.06 -4.84 6.70
CA GLU A 312 -19.26 -5.32 7.41
C GLU A 312 -20.27 -4.19 7.65
N PHE A 313 -19.78 -3.04 8.13
CA PHE A 313 -20.55 -1.81 8.24
C PHE A 313 -19.98 -0.78 7.26
N ALA A 314 -20.72 -0.42 6.21
CA ALA A 314 -20.26 0.58 5.24
C ALA A 314 -20.01 1.93 5.91
N ASP A 315 -20.99 2.41 6.69
CA ASP A 315 -20.86 3.54 7.61
C ASP A 315 -20.86 3.03 9.06
N TYR A 316 -19.81 3.34 9.81
CA TYR A 316 -19.71 2.92 11.20
C TYR A 316 -20.62 3.75 12.12
N TYR A 317 -21.01 4.97 11.74
CA TYR A 317 -21.91 5.78 12.56
C TYR A 317 -23.30 5.14 12.68
N SER A 318 -23.74 4.42 11.64
CA SER A 318 -24.98 3.66 11.59
C SER A 318 -24.84 2.20 12.03
N ALA A 319 -23.65 1.74 12.43
CA ALA A 319 -23.45 0.37 12.86
C ALA A 319 -24.24 0.09 14.16
N PRO A 320 -24.85 -1.10 14.32
CA PRO A 320 -25.43 -1.52 15.58
C PRO A 320 -24.39 -1.41 16.70
N ARG A 321 -24.79 -0.83 17.83
CA ARG A 321 -23.93 -0.64 19.00
C ARG A 321 -24.32 -1.64 20.07
N VAL A 322 -23.34 -2.30 20.66
CA VAL A 322 -23.54 -3.25 21.75
C VAL A 322 -22.81 -2.76 22.98
N GLU A 323 -23.48 -2.82 24.12
CA GLU A 323 -22.89 -2.45 25.40
C GLU A 323 -21.77 -3.43 25.75
N ILE A 324 -20.64 -2.89 26.20
CA ILE A 324 -19.53 -3.68 26.69
C ILE A 324 -19.96 -4.49 27.93
N SER A 325 -19.50 -5.74 28.00
CA SER A 325 -19.73 -6.59 29.16
C SER A 325 -19.22 -5.93 30.45
N PRO A 326 -19.82 -6.25 31.63
CA PRO A 326 -19.29 -5.79 32.91
C PRO A 326 -17.82 -6.22 33.07
N GLY A 327 -16.95 -5.25 33.34
CA GLY A 327 -15.52 -5.51 33.58
C GLY A 327 -15.15 -5.43 35.06
N THR A 328 -13.84 -5.49 35.34
CA THR A 328 -13.31 -5.35 36.70
C THR A 328 -12.96 -3.91 36.98
N VAL A 329 -13.48 -3.35 38.08
CA VAL A 329 -13.23 -1.94 38.45
C VAL A 329 -11.93 -1.83 39.24
N HIS A 330 -11.08 -0.90 38.83
CA HIS A 330 -9.81 -0.56 39.46
C HIS A 330 -9.74 0.93 39.76
N ARG A 331 -9.11 1.28 40.89
CA ARG A 331 -8.86 2.69 41.24
C ARG A 331 -7.58 3.25 40.63
N SER A 332 -6.61 2.40 40.29
CA SER A 332 -5.41 2.76 39.52
C SER A 332 -4.61 1.48 39.16
N PRO A 333 -4.78 0.90 37.97
CA PRO A 333 -3.91 -0.16 37.50
C PRO A 333 -2.54 0.44 37.14
N THR A 334 -1.52 0.12 37.94
CA THR A 334 -0.13 0.52 37.68
C THR A 334 0.62 -0.47 36.79
N ALA A 335 -0.04 -1.56 36.39
CA ALA A 335 0.54 -2.64 35.60
C ALA A 335 -0.49 -3.20 34.62
N PHE A 336 0.01 -3.87 33.58
CA PHE A 336 -0.80 -4.58 32.59
C PHE A 336 -1.75 -5.59 33.28
N PRO A 337 -3.07 -5.55 33.01
CA PRO A 337 -4.01 -6.47 33.66
C PRO A 337 -3.76 -7.93 33.24
N GLU A 338 -3.51 -8.81 34.20
CA GLU A 338 -3.53 -10.26 33.96
C GLU A 338 -4.97 -10.73 33.80
N THR A 339 -5.34 -11.16 32.60
CA THR A 339 -6.73 -11.50 32.28
C THR A 339 -6.98 -13.00 32.14
N GLY A 340 -5.94 -13.84 32.25
CA GLY A 340 -6.05 -15.29 32.06
C GLY A 340 -6.63 -15.69 30.69
N ALA A 341 -6.58 -14.79 29.71
CA ALA A 341 -7.22 -14.96 28.42
C ALA A 341 -6.64 -16.19 27.67
N PRO A 342 -7.49 -16.96 26.97
CA PRO A 342 -7.01 -18.11 26.21
C PRO A 342 -6.11 -17.64 25.06
N ARG A 343 -5.07 -18.44 24.77
CA ARG A 343 -4.09 -18.12 23.73
C ARG A 343 -4.66 -18.41 22.34
N VAL A 344 -4.20 -17.66 21.33
CA VAL A 344 -4.51 -17.95 19.93
C VAL A 344 -3.71 -19.17 19.47
N GLU A 345 -4.40 -20.23 19.06
CA GLU A 345 -3.79 -21.43 18.50
C GLU A 345 -3.57 -21.33 17.00
N SER A 346 -4.50 -20.68 16.30
CA SER A 346 -4.40 -20.48 14.86
C SER A 346 -5.19 -19.27 14.39
N ALA A 347 -4.70 -18.68 13.29
CA ALA A 347 -5.32 -17.55 12.64
C ALA A 347 -5.39 -17.77 11.13
N SER A 348 -6.51 -17.37 10.52
CA SER A 348 -6.68 -17.42 9.07
C SER A 348 -7.57 -16.32 8.53
N LEU A 349 -7.36 -15.92 7.28
CA LEU A 349 -8.30 -15.11 6.52
C LEU A 349 -9.30 -16.02 5.80
N VAL A 350 -10.58 -15.73 5.96
CA VAL A 350 -11.67 -16.51 5.36
C VAL A 350 -12.66 -15.58 4.66
N LEU A 351 -13.26 -16.05 3.57
CA LEU A 351 -14.32 -15.32 2.89
C LEU A 351 -15.65 -15.57 3.59
N ARG A 352 -16.42 -14.50 3.75
CA ARG A 352 -17.81 -14.52 4.17
C ARG A 352 -18.67 -13.98 3.02
N ASP A 353 -19.80 -14.64 2.76
CA ASP A 353 -20.74 -14.16 1.76
C ASP A 353 -21.28 -12.78 2.15
N SER A 354 -21.37 -11.90 1.16
CA SER A 354 -21.98 -10.59 1.30
C SER A 354 -23.49 -10.71 1.07
N SER A 355 -24.28 -9.88 1.76
CA SER A 355 -25.71 -9.69 1.43
C SER A 355 -25.92 -8.98 0.09
N THR A 356 -24.87 -8.38 -0.47
CA THR A 356 -24.89 -7.66 -1.75
C THR A 356 -24.54 -8.63 -2.88
N GLU A 357 -25.56 -9.20 -3.52
CA GLU A 357 -25.35 -9.86 -4.82
C GLU A 357 -25.11 -8.77 -5.88
N SER A 358 -23.89 -8.72 -6.41
CA SER A 358 -23.53 -7.86 -7.53
C SER A 358 -23.05 -8.70 -8.72
N ASP A 359 -23.72 -8.55 -9.85
CA ASP A 359 -23.31 -9.04 -11.17
C ASP A 359 -22.68 -7.84 -11.92
N PRO A 360 -21.44 -7.91 -12.47
CA PRO A 360 -20.65 -9.09 -12.85
C PRO A 360 -19.50 -9.51 -11.93
N VAL A 361 -19.21 -8.77 -10.85
CA VAL A 361 -18.08 -9.07 -9.96
C VAL A 361 -18.61 -9.40 -8.58
N PRO A 362 -18.29 -10.58 -8.00
CA PRO A 362 -18.76 -10.93 -6.67
C PRO A 362 -18.17 -9.96 -5.63
N VAL A 363 -19.04 -9.45 -4.76
CA VAL A 363 -18.67 -8.73 -3.55
C VAL A 363 -18.72 -9.69 -2.37
N ARG A 364 -17.72 -9.63 -1.49
CA ARG A 364 -17.54 -10.50 -0.32
C ARG A 364 -16.98 -9.72 0.85
N GLN A 365 -17.04 -10.29 2.04
CA GLN A 365 -16.32 -9.82 3.22
C GLN A 365 -15.14 -10.77 3.49
N VAL A 366 -14.07 -10.26 4.09
CA VAL A 366 -12.91 -11.06 4.50
C VAL A 366 -12.80 -10.96 6.01
N ASP A 367 -12.88 -12.10 6.68
CA ASP A 367 -12.73 -12.15 8.13
C ASP A 367 -11.35 -12.62 8.53
N LEU A 368 -10.83 -12.02 9.60
CA LEU A 368 -9.85 -12.67 10.44
C LEU A 368 -10.57 -13.68 11.35
N SER A 369 -10.33 -14.96 11.11
CA SER A 369 -10.75 -16.07 11.95
C SER A 369 -9.66 -16.39 12.96
N LEU A 370 -9.99 -16.37 14.25
CA LEU A 370 -9.10 -16.78 15.35
C LEU A 370 -9.67 -18.01 16.04
N SER A 371 -8.83 -19.02 16.28
CA SER A 371 -9.15 -20.16 17.15
C SER A 371 -8.33 -20.08 18.44
N PHE A 372 -9.00 -20.20 19.57
CA PHE A 372 -8.41 -20.10 20.90
C PHE A 372 -8.21 -21.47 21.55
N SER A 373 -7.30 -21.54 22.53
CA SER A 373 -6.94 -22.77 23.24
C SER A 373 -8.06 -23.41 24.07
N ASN A 374 -9.16 -22.69 24.29
CA ASN A 374 -10.37 -23.21 24.94
C ASN A 374 -11.38 -23.79 23.94
N GLY A 375 -11.02 -23.89 22.65
CA GLY A 375 -11.87 -24.39 21.58
C GLY A 375 -12.84 -23.37 20.97
N GLN A 376 -12.92 -22.15 21.51
CA GLN A 376 -13.76 -21.09 20.96
C GLN A 376 -13.15 -20.47 19.70
N ARG A 377 -14.02 -19.91 18.86
CA ARG A 377 -13.63 -19.23 17.62
C ARG A 377 -14.36 -17.91 17.48
N THR A 378 -13.71 -16.96 16.84
CA THR A 378 -14.27 -15.65 16.50
C THR A 378 -13.89 -15.25 15.08
N TYR A 379 -14.72 -14.40 14.48
CA TYR A 379 -14.60 -13.89 13.12
C TYR A 379 -14.79 -12.39 13.15
N ILE A 380 -13.80 -11.64 12.65
CA ILE A 380 -13.82 -10.18 12.66
C ILE A 380 -13.52 -9.68 11.26
N ASP A 381 -14.40 -8.84 10.70
CA ASP A 381 -14.18 -8.24 9.38
C ASP A 381 -12.86 -7.46 9.35
N LEU A 382 -12.01 -7.83 8.39
CA LEU A 382 -10.71 -7.22 8.17
C LEU A 382 -10.84 -5.73 7.82
N GLY A 383 -11.93 -5.35 7.16
CA GLY A 383 -12.27 -3.96 6.89
C GLY A 383 -12.44 -3.15 8.18
N GLN A 384 -13.22 -3.68 9.13
CA GLN A 384 -13.38 -3.05 10.44
C GLN A 384 -12.06 -3.01 11.21
N ILE A 385 -11.24 -4.07 11.22
CA ILE A 385 -9.92 -4.05 11.85
C ILE A 385 -9.08 -2.89 11.31
N ALA A 386 -8.99 -2.76 9.99
CA ALA A 386 -8.24 -1.68 9.36
C ALA A 386 -8.83 -0.31 9.66
N ARG A 387 -10.16 -0.21 9.78
CA ARG A 387 -10.86 1.03 10.12
C ARG A 387 -10.58 1.43 11.57
N GLY A 388 -10.74 0.52 12.52
CA GLY A 388 -10.42 0.75 13.93
C GLY A 388 -8.98 1.19 14.12
N LYS A 389 -8.05 0.54 13.41
CA LYS A 389 -6.63 0.97 13.40
C LYS A 389 -6.41 2.38 12.83
N ARG A 390 -7.13 2.77 11.78
CA ARG A 390 -6.99 4.12 11.20
C ARG A 390 -7.51 5.22 12.12
N TYR A 391 -8.59 4.95 12.85
CA TYR A 391 -9.21 5.93 13.74
C TYR A 391 -8.70 5.85 15.17
N SER A 392 -7.87 4.87 15.51
CA SER A 392 -7.24 4.80 16.82
C SER A 392 -6.14 5.86 16.97
N TYR A 393 -5.98 6.30 18.20
CA TYR A 393 -4.95 7.22 18.63
C TYR A 393 -3.75 6.45 19.14
N LYS A 394 -2.56 7.03 19.00
CA LYS A 394 -1.37 6.55 19.70
C LYS A 394 -1.22 7.38 20.95
N ALA A 395 -0.91 6.73 22.06
CA ALA A 395 -0.48 7.43 23.25
C ALA A 395 0.83 8.20 22.95
N GLU A 396 0.87 9.50 23.27
CA GLU A 396 2.09 10.32 23.12
C GLU A 396 2.90 10.29 24.43
N GLU A 397 4.11 10.85 24.43
CA GLU A 397 4.94 10.93 25.65
C GLU A 397 4.17 11.62 26.79
N ALA A 398 4.14 10.98 27.96
CA ALA A 398 3.40 11.47 29.10
C ALA A 398 3.86 12.86 29.53
N THR A 399 2.92 13.80 29.67
CA THR A 399 3.09 14.91 30.60
C THR A 399 3.03 14.36 32.02
N THR A 400 4.17 14.39 32.71
CA THR A 400 4.31 13.83 34.07
C THR A 400 3.34 14.49 35.05
N GLY A 401 2.71 13.68 35.92
CA GLY A 401 2.10 14.14 37.16
C GLY A 401 0.58 14.29 37.24
N ARG A 402 -0.20 13.73 36.29
CA ARG A 402 -1.67 13.66 36.44
C ARG A 402 -2.13 12.35 37.07
N GLU A 403 -2.91 12.48 38.14
CA GLU A 403 -3.61 11.35 38.77
C GLU A 403 -4.91 11.01 38.01
N PHE A 404 -5.24 9.72 37.95
CA PHE A 404 -6.51 9.24 37.44
C PHE A 404 -7.65 9.67 38.37
N GLY A 405 -8.52 10.57 37.90
CA GLY A 405 -9.69 11.01 38.66
C GLY A 405 -10.93 10.11 38.53
N SER A 406 -10.90 9.13 37.61
CA SER A 406 -12.05 8.27 37.26
C SER A 406 -11.79 6.80 37.55
N GLU A 407 -12.85 6.04 37.86
CA GLU A 407 -12.78 4.57 37.94
C GLU A 407 -12.38 3.98 36.58
N ILE A 408 -11.46 3.02 36.59
CA ILE A 408 -10.98 2.33 35.39
C ILE A 408 -11.62 0.95 35.36
N VAL A 409 -12.20 0.58 34.22
CA VAL A 409 -12.83 -0.74 34.05
C VAL A 409 -11.97 -1.58 33.11
N SER A 410 -11.39 -2.66 33.64
CA SER A 410 -10.57 -3.60 32.86
C SER A 410 -11.41 -4.72 32.26
N HIS A 411 -11.08 -5.12 31.04
CA HIS A 411 -11.75 -6.14 30.24
C HIS A 411 -10.74 -7.10 29.64
N ALA A 412 -11.11 -8.38 29.54
CA ALA A 412 -10.35 -9.34 28.76
C ALA A 412 -10.69 -9.18 27.27
N ALA A 413 -9.68 -9.04 26.41
CA ALA A 413 -9.89 -8.90 24.96
C ALA A 413 -10.75 -10.03 24.37
N HIS A 414 -10.56 -11.26 24.85
CA HIS A 414 -11.32 -12.43 24.43
C HIS A 414 -12.84 -12.26 24.61
N GLU A 415 -13.30 -11.68 25.71
CA GLU A 415 -14.74 -11.49 25.98
C GLU A 415 -15.38 -10.52 24.97
N ILE A 416 -14.65 -9.47 24.61
CA ILE A 416 -15.06 -8.49 23.60
C ILE A 416 -15.14 -9.16 22.22
N LEU A 417 -14.19 -10.03 21.89
CA LEU A 417 -14.16 -10.69 20.59
C LEU A 417 -15.32 -11.67 20.39
N LEU A 418 -15.88 -12.24 21.45
CA LEU A 418 -17.00 -13.18 21.40
C LEU A 418 -18.39 -12.52 21.31
N THR A 419 -18.49 -11.19 21.38
CA THR A 419 -19.76 -10.49 21.23
C THR A 419 -20.36 -10.71 19.83
N GLU A 420 -21.53 -11.33 19.70
CA GLU A 420 -21.99 -11.88 18.40
C GLU A 420 -22.51 -10.85 17.37
N ALA A 421 -22.70 -9.57 17.73
CA ALA A 421 -23.22 -8.57 16.80
C ALA A 421 -22.78 -7.14 17.14
N GLY A 422 -22.58 -6.30 16.12
CA GLY A 422 -22.34 -4.86 16.27
C GLY A 422 -20.95 -4.45 16.76
N LEU A 423 -20.78 -3.15 16.95
CA LEU A 423 -19.57 -2.53 17.49
C LEU A 423 -19.75 -2.24 18.98
N VAL A 424 -18.77 -2.66 19.78
CA VAL A 424 -18.77 -2.53 21.24
C VAL A 424 -18.54 -1.08 21.65
N THR A 425 -19.38 -0.57 22.56
CA THR A 425 -19.29 0.76 23.15
C THR A 425 -19.81 0.73 24.59
N SER A 426 -19.85 1.89 25.27
CA SER A 426 -20.42 2.04 26.61
C SER A 426 -21.35 3.24 26.63
N ALA A 427 -22.65 3.01 26.84
CA ALA A 427 -23.63 4.06 27.00
C ALA A 427 -23.45 4.82 28.32
N GLN A 428 -22.83 4.18 29.32
CA GLN A 428 -22.54 4.76 30.63
C GLN A 428 -21.28 5.64 30.64
N GLY A 429 -20.57 5.74 29.51
CA GLY A 429 -19.28 6.41 29.45
C GLY A 429 -18.19 5.58 30.14
N GLY A 430 -17.18 6.23 30.69
CA GLY A 430 -16.09 5.62 31.44
C GLY A 430 -14.78 5.41 30.66
N PHE A 431 -13.77 4.98 31.42
CA PHE A 431 -12.42 4.67 30.95
C PHE A 431 -12.21 3.15 30.97
N HIS A 432 -12.19 2.53 29.80
CA HIS A 432 -12.16 1.08 29.63
C HIS A 432 -10.78 0.63 29.15
N VAL A 433 -10.15 -0.28 29.87
CA VAL A 433 -8.85 -0.88 29.51
C VAL A 433 -9.07 -2.29 29.03
N ILE A 434 -8.54 -2.63 27.85
CA ILE A 434 -8.68 -3.93 27.23
C ILE A 434 -7.29 -4.54 27.10
N ALA A 435 -7.02 -5.57 27.90
CA ALA A 435 -5.73 -6.25 27.88
C ALA A 435 -5.69 -7.26 26.72
N ALA A 436 -4.75 -7.08 25.81
CA ALA A 436 -4.57 -7.91 24.63
C ALA A 436 -3.09 -8.30 24.43
N GLU A 437 -2.64 -9.38 25.08
CA GLU A 437 -1.23 -9.79 25.07
C GLU A 437 -0.68 -10.08 23.67
N GLU A 438 -1.51 -10.65 22.79
CA GLU A 438 -1.11 -10.97 21.43
C GLU A 438 -1.51 -9.84 20.48
N LYS A 439 -0.55 -9.33 19.69
CA LYS A 439 -0.80 -8.22 18.74
C LYS A 439 -1.96 -8.50 17.78
N ILE A 440 -2.19 -9.77 17.41
CA ILE A 440 -3.28 -10.16 16.51
C ILE A 440 -4.65 -10.03 17.19
N VAL A 441 -4.71 -10.28 18.50
CA VAL A 441 -5.90 -10.09 19.34
C VAL A 441 -6.17 -8.60 19.49
N ALA A 442 -5.14 -7.78 19.73
CA ALA A 442 -5.27 -6.31 19.79
C ALA A 442 -5.85 -5.74 18.47
N LEU A 443 -5.36 -6.21 17.32
CA LEU A 443 -5.90 -5.85 16.01
C LEU A 443 -7.36 -6.30 15.85
N ALA A 444 -7.69 -7.55 16.22
CA ALA A 444 -9.05 -8.06 16.14
C ALA A 444 -10.02 -7.22 17.00
N VAL A 445 -9.58 -6.82 18.20
CA VAL A 445 -10.36 -5.96 19.11
C VAL A 445 -10.67 -4.61 18.47
N LEU A 446 -9.73 -4.00 17.75
CA LEU A 446 -10.00 -2.76 17.02
C LEU A 446 -11.10 -2.89 15.96
N GLY A 447 -11.28 -4.08 15.38
CA GLY A 447 -12.38 -4.35 14.46
C GLY A 447 -13.73 -4.55 15.13
N ARG A 448 -13.74 -4.72 16.46
CA ARG A 448 -14.95 -4.98 17.25
C ARG A 448 -15.40 -3.77 18.07
N ILE A 449 -14.51 -2.83 18.38
CA ILE A 449 -14.85 -1.61 19.15
C ILE A 449 -15.36 -0.51 18.22
N TYR A 450 -16.31 0.28 18.71
CA TYR A 450 -16.75 1.51 18.06
C TYR A 450 -15.60 2.54 18.00
N PRO A 451 -15.13 2.97 16.80
CA PRO A 451 -13.80 3.56 16.61
C PRO A 451 -13.65 5.01 17.07
N GLU A 452 -14.57 5.55 17.86
CA GLU A 452 -14.68 6.99 18.09
C GLU A 452 -13.62 7.57 19.04
N ASN A 453 -13.28 6.87 20.12
CA ASN A 453 -12.25 7.28 21.08
C ASN A 453 -11.45 6.07 21.59
N VAL A 454 -10.67 5.48 20.68
CA VAL A 454 -9.85 4.29 20.94
C VAL A 454 -8.37 4.67 20.95
N VAL A 455 -7.65 4.30 22.00
CA VAL A 455 -6.21 4.56 22.16
C VAL A 455 -5.47 3.22 22.13
N MET A 456 -4.40 3.14 21.36
CA MET A 456 -3.44 2.05 21.39
C MET A 456 -2.32 2.39 22.37
N LEU A 457 -2.01 1.45 23.26
CA LEU A 457 -0.95 1.59 24.27
C LEU A 457 -0.06 0.34 24.26
N SER A 458 1.26 0.53 24.23
CA SER A 458 2.21 -0.60 24.29
C SER A 458 2.24 -1.20 25.69
N LYS A 459 2.46 -2.52 25.82
CA LYS A 459 2.60 -3.19 27.13
C LYS A 459 3.69 -2.59 28.01
N GLU A 460 4.74 -2.02 27.41
CA GLU A 460 5.85 -1.39 28.10
C GLU A 460 5.54 0.04 28.57
N GLU A 461 4.44 0.63 28.10
CA GLU A 461 4.02 1.99 28.43
C GLU A 461 3.01 1.97 29.58
N GLY A 462 3.11 2.98 30.46
CA GLY A 462 2.16 3.17 31.54
C GLY A 462 0.85 3.80 31.05
N LEU A 463 -0.24 3.45 31.74
CA LEU A 463 -1.60 3.85 31.40
C LEU A 463 -1.78 5.38 31.39
N GLU A 464 -0.95 6.11 32.14
CA GLU A 464 -0.96 7.57 32.19
C GLU A 464 -0.81 8.21 30.80
N ARG A 465 -0.10 7.56 29.86
CA ARG A 465 0.03 8.06 28.48
C ARG A 465 -1.29 8.05 27.72
N ALA A 466 -2.22 7.16 28.08
CA ALA A 466 -3.52 7.06 27.43
C ALA A 466 -4.54 8.08 27.94
N VAL A 467 -4.28 8.74 29.08
CA VAL A 467 -5.19 9.72 29.69
C VAL A 467 -5.39 10.93 28.81
N ASP A 468 -4.30 11.52 28.31
CA ASP A 468 -4.35 12.71 27.47
C ASP A 468 -4.44 12.37 25.97
N ALA A 469 -4.31 11.09 25.62
CA ALA A 469 -4.48 10.62 24.25
C ALA A 469 -5.96 10.45 23.87
N GLY A 470 -6.24 10.60 22.58
CA GLY A 470 -7.59 10.46 22.05
C GLY A 470 -8.43 11.72 22.15
N LYS A 471 -9.74 11.53 22.19
CA LYS A 471 -10.72 12.60 22.37
C LYS A 471 -10.97 12.82 23.86
N GLY A 472 -11.27 14.05 24.24
CA GLY A 472 -11.55 14.46 25.62
C GLY A 472 -12.96 14.11 26.12
N PHE A 473 -13.61 13.07 25.56
CA PHE A 473 -14.94 12.63 25.96
C PHE A 473 -15.02 11.12 26.14
N GLU A 474 -16.04 10.66 26.84
CA GLU A 474 -16.30 9.24 27.12
C GLU A 474 -17.35 8.65 26.16
N PRO A 475 -17.37 7.33 25.94
CA PRO A 475 -16.45 6.33 26.50
C PRO A 475 -15.07 6.35 25.84
N LYS A 476 -14.01 6.12 26.64
CA LYS A 476 -12.64 5.95 26.14
C LYS A 476 -12.23 4.48 26.26
N PHE A 477 -11.75 3.90 25.17
CA PHE A 477 -11.20 2.55 25.15
C PHE A 477 -9.69 2.59 24.96
N VAL A 478 -8.96 1.88 25.82
CA VAL A 478 -7.50 1.69 25.71
C VAL A 478 -7.25 0.23 25.39
N VAL A 479 -6.75 -0.05 24.19
CA VAL A 479 -6.25 -1.38 23.83
C VAL A 479 -4.78 -1.44 24.22
N TRP A 480 -4.51 -2.14 25.32
CA TRP A 480 -3.16 -2.29 25.89
C TRP A 480 -2.57 -3.61 25.38
N SER A 481 -1.47 -3.54 24.62
CA SER A 481 -0.92 -4.70 23.89
C SER A 481 0.59 -4.74 23.78
#